data_AF-A0A4W5LMJ8-F1
#
_entry.id   AF-A0A4W5LMJ8-F1
#
_cell.length_a   1.000
_cell.length_b   1.000
_cell.length_c   1.000
_cell.angle_alpha   90.00
_cell.angle_beta   90.00
_cell.angle_gamma   90.00
#
_symmetry.space_group_name_H-M   'P 1'
#
loop_
_entity.id
_entity.type
_entity.pdbx_description
1 polymer ?
#
loop_
_entity_poly.entity_id
_entity_poly.type
_entity_poly.pdbx_seq_one_letter_code
_entity_poly.pdbx_strand_id
1 'polypeptide(L)' 'DKAFNDGLPLSPQCHRIHRTLASQFKYALVWGTSTKFDPQRVGLTHIMEHEDVIQIVKK' A
#
# COMPACT_ATOMS: atom_id res chain seq x y z
N ASP A 1 -8.40 -20.94 0.79
CA ASP A 1 -8.61 -20.24 -0.51
C ASP A 1 -9.48 -19.00 -0.49
N LYS A 2 -10.20 -18.65 0.60
CA LYS A 2 -11.04 -17.43 0.64
C LYS A 2 -10.31 -16.14 1.05
N ALA A 3 -9.04 -16.22 1.48
CA ALA A 3 -8.31 -15.10 2.10
C ALA A 3 -7.44 -14.27 1.12
N PHE A 4 -7.37 -14.65 -0.16
CA PHE A 4 -6.56 -13.93 -1.15
C PHE A 4 -7.37 -12.91 -1.99
N ASN A 5 -8.70 -13.02 -2.00
CA ASN A 5 -9.56 -12.17 -2.84
C ASN A 5 -9.98 -10.84 -2.19
N ASP A 6 -9.80 -10.71 -0.87
CA ASP A 6 -10.01 -9.44 -0.19
C ASP A 6 -8.65 -8.73 -0.14
N GLY A 7 -8.54 -7.56 -0.77
CA GLY A 7 -7.30 -6.81 -0.89
C GLY A 7 -6.53 -6.71 0.44
N LEU A 8 -5.20 -6.62 0.36
CA LEU A 8 -4.34 -6.61 1.54
C LEU A 8 -3.96 -5.17 1.93
N PRO A 9 -4.00 -4.79 3.22
CA PRO A 9 -3.56 -3.48 3.67
C PRO A 9 -2.06 -3.27 3.40
N LEU A 10 -1.60 -2.04 3.13
CA LEU A 10 -0.22 -1.71 2.73
C LEU A 10 0.91 -2.12 3.73
N SER A 11 0.58 -2.30 5.01
CA SER A 11 1.53 -2.67 6.07
C SER A 11 2.31 -3.97 5.80
N PRO A 12 1.67 -5.14 5.55
CA PRO A 12 2.37 -6.39 5.22
C PRO A 12 3.22 -6.32 3.94
N GLN A 13 2.84 -5.55 2.91
CA GLN A 13 3.65 -5.42 1.68
C GLN A 13 4.93 -4.62 1.94
N CYS A 14 4.87 -3.61 2.81
CA CYS A 14 6.08 -2.90 3.25
C CYS A 14 7.09 -3.87 3.89
N HIS A 15 6.62 -4.82 4.70
CA HIS A 15 7.48 -5.84 5.31
C HIS A 15 8.04 -6.85 4.30
N ARG A 16 7.31 -7.16 3.22
CA ARG A 16 7.79 -8.02 2.12
C ARG A 16 8.94 -7.37 1.34
N ILE A 17 8.95 -6.05 1.21
CA ILE A 17 10.05 -5.31 0.60
C ILE A 17 11.23 -5.23 1.58
N HIS A 18 10.98 -4.73 2.80
CA HIS A 18 12.00 -4.65 3.83
C HIS A 18 11.39 -4.49 5.23
N ARG A 19 11.90 -5.25 6.21
CA ARG A 19 11.37 -5.28 7.59
C ARG A 19 11.28 -3.91 8.29
N THR A 20 12.18 -2.97 7.98
CA THR A 20 12.18 -1.63 8.61
C THR A 20 11.41 -0.58 7.81
N LEU A 21 10.94 -0.90 6.59
CA LEU A 21 10.29 0.07 5.72
C LEU A 21 9.02 0.64 6.35
N ALA A 22 8.24 -0.20 7.02
CA ALA A 22 7.04 0.21 7.74
C ALA A 22 7.35 1.24 8.85
N SER A 23 8.48 1.11 9.56
CA SER A 23 8.88 2.06 10.61
C SER A 23 9.31 3.42 10.06
N GLN A 24 9.83 3.45 8.83
CA GLN A 24 10.25 4.68 8.15
C GLN A 24 9.14 5.29 7.30
N PHE A 25 7.95 4.70 7.26
CA PHE A 25 6.85 5.12 6.42
C PHE A 25 6.31 6.50 6.84
N LYS A 26 6.20 7.43 5.88
CA LYS A 26 5.52 8.72 6.08
C LYS A 26 4.15 8.74 5.41
N TYR A 27 4.08 8.30 4.15
CA TYR A 27 2.87 8.09 3.36
C TYR A 27 3.22 7.30 2.10
N ALA A 28 2.20 6.79 1.41
CA ALA A 28 2.35 6.31 0.04
C ALA A 28 1.50 7.14 -0.91
N LEU A 29 1.93 7.22 -2.17
CA LEU A 29 1.09 7.62 -3.29
C LEU A 29 0.68 6.34 -4.02
N VAL A 30 -0.59 6.22 -4.33
CA VAL A 30 -1.16 5.08 -5.06
C VAL A 30 -1.71 5.60 -6.39
N TRP A 31 -1.52 4.81 -7.44
CA TRP A 31 -2.20 4.92 -8.73
C TRP A 31 -2.88 3.59 -9.01
N GLY A 32 -4.20 3.60 -9.16
CA GLY A 32 -4.96 2.37 -9.44
C GLY A 32 -6.40 2.41 -8.96
N THR A 33 -7.09 1.28 -9.11
CA THR A 33 -8.53 1.17 -8.85
C THR A 33 -8.88 1.22 -7.37
N SER A 34 -7.91 0.99 -6.47
CA SER A 34 -8.12 1.11 -5.03
C SER A 34 -8.28 2.56 -4.55
N THR A 35 -7.99 3.55 -5.39
CA THR A 35 -8.09 4.97 -5.06
C THR A 35 -9.08 5.71 -5.94
N LYS A 36 -9.71 6.74 -5.37
CA LYS A 36 -10.73 7.52 -6.10
C LYS A 36 -10.09 8.52 -7.07
N PHE A 37 -8.87 8.95 -6.78
CA PHE A 37 -8.15 9.95 -7.55
C PHE A 37 -6.68 9.56 -7.65
N ASP A 38 -6.08 9.72 -8.82
CA ASP A 38 -4.68 9.35 -9.04
C ASP A 38 -3.79 10.60 -9.17
N PRO A 39 -2.68 10.73 -8.40
CA PRO A 39 -2.33 9.93 -7.24
C PRO A 39 -3.09 10.32 -5.97
N GLN A 40 -3.47 9.33 -5.16
CA GLN A 40 -3.99 9.56 -3.81
C GLN A 40 -2.93 9.27 -2.76
N ARG A 41 -2.83 10.18 -1.77
CA ARG A 41 -1.98 9.96 -0.59
C ARG A 41 -2.69 9.05 0.40
N VAL A 42 -2.03 7.95 0.77
CA VAL A 42 -2.60 6.92 1.64
C VAL A 42 -1.68 6.54 2.80
N GLY A 43 -2.27 5.92 3.82
CA GLY A 43 -1.58 5.36 4.98
C GLY A 43 -1.35 3.84 4.89
N LEU A 44 -0.75 3.25 5.92
CA LEU A 44 -0.45 1.80 5.98
C LEU A 44 -1.70 0.91 6.05
N THR A 45 -2.87 1.47 6.38
CA THR A 45 -4.15 0.77 6.46
C THR A 45 -4.90 0.74 5.12
N HIS A 46 -4.37 1.38 4.08
CA HIS A 46 -4.97 1.39 2.75
C HIS A 46 -5.00 -0.02 2.16
N ILE A 47 -6.18 -0.44 1.71
CA ILE A 47 -6.39 -1.74 1.07
C ILE A 47 -5.94 -1.64 -0.38
N MET A 48 -4.95 -2.44 -0.73
CA MET A 48 -4.38 -2.51 -2.07
C MET A 48 -5.19 -3.50 -2.92
N GLU A 49 -5.42 -3.14 -4.19
CA GLU A 49 -5.99 -4.02 -5.20
C GLU A 49 -4.90 -4.54 -6.15
N HIS A 50 -5.26 -5.51 -6.99
CA HIS A 50 -4.35 -6.04 -8.00
C HIS A 50 -4.00 -4.94 -9.01
N GLU A 51 -2.72 -4.87 -9.39
CA GLU A 51 -2.17 -3.94 -10.39
C GLU A 51 -2.01 -2.49 -9.91
N ASP A 52 -2.30 -2.22 -8.63
CA ASP A 52 -1.98 -0.92 -8.03
C ASP A 52 -0.47 -0.64 -8.07
N VAL A 53 -0.14 0.57 -8.52
CA VAL A 53 1.22 1.09 -8.46
C VAL A 53 1.35 1.95 -7.21
N ILE A 54 2.40 1.72 -6.42
CA ILE A 54 2.66 2.50 -5.21
C ILE A 54 4.04 3.11 -5.17
N GLN A 55 4.10 4.33 -4.64
CA GLN A 55 5.33 5.00 -4.27
C GLN A 55 5.35 5.25 -2.77
N ILE A 56 6.28 4.61 -2.08
CA ILE A 56 6.46 4.77 -0.63
C ILE A 56 7.40 5.94 -0.35
N VAL A 57 6.93 6.91 0.42
CA VAL A 57 7.74 8.05 0.88
C VAL A 57 8.16 7.81 2.32
N LYS A 58 9.47 7.86 2.55
CA LYS A 58 10.07 7.70 3.88
C LYS A 58 10.05 9.02 4.68
N LYS A 59 10.12 8.92 6.00
CA LYS A 59 10.33 10.07 6.90
C LYS A 59 11.66 10.75 6.62
#